data_AF-A0A7Y2HAH5-F1
#
_entry.id   AF-A0A7Y2HAH5-F1
#
_cell.length_a   1.000
_cell.length_b   1.000
_cell.length_c   1.000
_cell.angle_alpha   90.00
_cell.angle_beta   90.00
_cell.angle_gamma   90.00
#
_symmetry.space_group_name_H-M   'P 1'
#
loop_
_entity.id
_entity.type
_entity.pdbx_description
1 polymer ?
#
loop_
_entity_poly.entity_id
_entity_poly.type
_entity_poly.pdbx_seq_one_letter_code
_entity_poly.pdbx_strand_id
1 'polypeptide(L)'
;MFKNLLKLNALVALFIVGFMTSCSDDDSDVQVENYVIETTYELQKAHMIGRPGCFELVFPVTIEFPDATTAEVDSYENMKETIRAWKEANVDNEDRPQLVYPIDVINEDGEVITVTDKTELIELKRECRKEFMNGPRDHHHRGKFKACFDLVYPLSIALPDGTEVVVNDVDELKTTLRDYKENNPGSTERPQLVYPIEIQFEDGTTQTINSKEELREAKKECRE
;
A
#
# COMPACT_ATOMS: atom_id res chain seq x y z
N MET A 1 -82.01 16.05 -40.12
CA MET A 1 -82.01 16.18 -38.65
C MET A 1 -80.72 15.59 -38.13
N PHE A 2 -80.07 16.38 -37.28
CA PHE A 2 -78.68 16.31 -36.85
C PHE A 2 -78.40 15.23 -35.79
N LYS A 3 -77.10 14.92 -35.62
CA LYS A 3 -76.39 14.35 -34.43
C LYS A 3 -76.42 12.81 -34.32
N ASN A 4 -75.29 12.09 -34.17
CA ASN A 4 -74.02 12.42 -33.55
C ASN A 4 -72.80 11.72 -34.21
N LEU A 5 -71.72 12.50 -34.25
CA LEU A 5 -70.32 12.19 -34.53
C LEU A 5 -69.64 11.58 -33.27
N LEU A 6 -68.38 11.16 -33.41
CA LEU A 6 -67.37 10.83 -32.36
C LEU A 6 -67.42 9.37 -31.82
N LYS A 7 -66.35 8.56 -31.74
CA LYS A 7 -64.89 8.76 -31.78
C LYS A 7 -64.17 7.52 -32.36
N LEU A 8 -63.09 7.82 -33.07
CA LEU A 8 -61.96 6.96 -33.45
C LEU A 8 -61.25 6.43 -32.18
N ASN A 9 -60.83 5.16 -32.17
CA ASN A 9 -59.64 4.69 -31.44
C ASN A 9 -59.25 3.28 -31.92
N ALA A 10 -58.22 3.25 -32.77
CA ALA A 10 -57.41 2.06 -32.98
C ALA A 10 -56.37 2.00 -31.86
N LEU A 11 -56.31 0.88 -31.13
CA LEU A 11 -55.19 0.61 -30.22
C LEU A 11 -54.89 -0.89 -30.24
N VAL A 12 -53.97 -1.23 -31.13
CA VAL A 12 -53.13 -2.42 -31.03
C VAL A 12 -52.17 -2.15 -29.88
N ALA A 13 -52.21 -2.94 -28.81
CA ALA A 13 -51.17 -2.95 -27.79
C ALA A 13 -50.67 -4.39 -27.64
N LEU A 14 -49.46 -4.57 -28.16
CA LEU A 14 -48.65 -5.77 -28.16
C LEU A 14 -48.29 -6.17 -26.71
N PHE A 15 -48.30 -7.47 -26.44
CA PHE A 15 -47.63 -8.09 -25.30
C PHE A 15 -46.15 -7.71 -25.29
N ILE A 16 -45.68 -7.02 -24.25
CA ILE A 16 -44.28 -7.06 -23.80
C ILE A 16 -44.31 -7.26 -22.29
N VAL A 17 -44.25 -8.52 -21.87
CA VAL A 17 -43.79 -8.85 -20.52
C VAL A 17 -42.28 -8.62 -20.54
N GLY A 18 -41.88 -7.39 -20.25
CA GLY A 18 -40.49 -7.07 -19.98
C GLY A 18 -40.17 -7.59 -18.59
N PHE A 19 -39.44 -8.70 -18.52
CA PHE A 19 -38.67 -9.05 -17.34
C PHE A 19 -37.65 -7.92 -17.12
N MET A 20 -37.98 -6.98 -16.24
CA MET A 20 -36.98 -6.12 -15.62
C MET A 20 -36.20 -6.99 -14.62
N THR A 21 -35.22 -7.74 -15.11
CA THR A 21 -34.11 -8.12 -14.24
C THR A 21 -33.32 -6.84 -14.03
N SER A 22 -33.59 -6.16 -12.92
CA SER A 22 -32.74 -5.09 -12.43
C SER A 22 -31.44 -5.75 -11.98
N CYS A 23 -30.40 -5.67 -12.80
CA CYS A 23 -29.04 -5.99 -12.35
C CYS A 23 -28.72 -5.10 -11.15
N SER A 24 -28.42 -5.72 -10.02
CA SER A 24 -27.93 -5.10 -8.78
C SER A 24 -26.39 -4.93 -8.78
N ASP A 25 -25.77 -4.98 -9.97
CA ASP A 25 -24.30 -5.02 -10.12
C ASP A 25 -23.63 -3.71 -9.65
N ASP A 26 -24.35 -2.58 -9.69
CA ASP A 26 -23.84 -1.28 -9.22
C ASP A 26 -23.60 -1.25 -7.69
N ASP A 27 -24.37 -2.00 -6.91
CA ASP A 27 -24.26 -1.98 -5.44
C ASP A 27 -23.08 -2.85 -4.95
N SER A 28 -22.74 -3.94 -5.65
CA SER A 28 -21.61 -4.80 -5.28
C SER A 28 -20.26 -4.15 -5.58
N ASP A 29 -20.12 -3.50 -6.73
CA ASP A 29 -18.86 -2.87 -7.14
C ASP A 29 -18.48 -1.72 -6.19
N VAL A 30 -19.47 -0.94 -5.76
CA VAL A 30 -19.28 0.12 -4.77
C VAL A 30 -18.86 -0.44 -3.41
N GLN A 31 -19.39 -1.60 -3.01
CA GLN A 31 -19.00 -2.26 -1.76
C GLN A 31 -17.56 -2.76 -1.81
N VAL A 32 -17.15 -3.39 -2.92
CA VAL A 32 -15.77 -3.83 -3.13
C VAL A 32 -14.81 -2.64 -3.07
N GLU A 33 -15.11 -1.55 -3.79
CA GLU A 33 -14.24 -0.37 -3.82
C GLU A 33 -14.12 0.26 -2.42
N ASN A 34 -15.22 0.40 -1.69
CA ASN A 34 -15.19 0.92 -0.32
C ASN A 34 -14.34 0.03 0.60
N TYR A 35 -14.50 -1.29 0.51
CA TYR A 35 -13.68 -2.24 1.27
C TYR A 35 -12.19 -2.06 0.96
N VAL A 36 -11.81 -1.99 -0.32
CA VAL A 36 -10.42 -1.82 -0.75
C VAL A 36 -9.84 -0.50 -0.24
N ILE A 37 -10.58 0.60 -0.39
CA ILE A 37 -10.17 1.93 0.08
C ILE A 37 -9.94 1.93 1.58
N GLU A 38 -10.86 1.36 2.35
CA GLU A 38 -10.75 1.32 3.80
C GLU A 38 -9.63 0.39 4.28
N THR A 39 -9.48 -0.79 3.65
CA THR A 39 -8.44 -1.76 4.01
C THR A 39 -7.06 -1.19 3.75
N THR A 40 -6.83 -0.61 2.58
CA THR A 40 -5.55 0.02 2.24
C THR A 40 -5.24 1.21 3.14
N TYR A 41 -6.24 2.03 3.47
CA TYR A 41 -6.09 3.13 4.43
C TYR A 41 -5.71 2.63 5.84
N GLU A 42 -6.34 1.58 6.33
CA GLU A 42 -6.01 1.03 7.64
C GLU A 42 -4.64 0.35 7.65
N LEU A 43 -4.24 -0.38 6.60
CA LEU A 43 -2.87 -0.91 6.48
C LEU A 43 -1.84 0.22 6.53
N GLN A 44 -2.08 1.28 5.75
CA GLN A 44 -1.24 2.47 5.70
C GLN A 44 -1.05 3.12 7.06
N LYS A 45 -2.16 3.39 7.74
CA LYS A 45 -2.20 4.06 9.05
C LYS A 45 -1.66 3.17 10.17
N ALA A 46 -1.97 1.88 10.13
CA ALA A 46 -1.51 0.93 11.13
C ALA A 46 0.01 0.77 11.09
N HIS A 47 0.62 0.84 9.91
CA HIS A 47 2.06 0.64 9.73
C HIS A 47 2.83 1.95 9.53
N MET A 48 2.16 3.09 9.35
CA MET A 48 2.78 4.39 9.00
C MET A 48 3.62 4.31 7.72
N ILE A 49 3.07 3.64 6.69
CA ILE A 49 3.77 3.35 5.43
C ILE A 49 3.29 4.23 4.26
N GLY A 50 4.03 4.26 3.16
CA GLY A 50 3.68 4.97 1.92
C GLY A 50 3.76 6.48 2.06
N ARG A 51 3.20 7.22 1.09
CA ARG A 51 3.33 8.70 1.01
C ARG A 51 3.09 9.49 2.30
N PRO A 52 1.97 9.32 3.03
CA PRO A 52 1.72 10.02 4.29
C PRO A 52 2.46 9.41 5.49
N GLY A 53 3.07 8.23 5.32
CA GLY A 53 3.76 7.48 6.36
C GLY A 53 5.21 7.91 6.57
N CYS A 54 5.76 7.54 7.74
CA CYS A 54 7.18 7.65 8.06
C CYS A 54 8.04 6.66 7.28
N PHE A 55 7.45 5.54 6.88
CA PHE A 55 8.17 4.39 6.39
C PHE A 55 7.81 4.10 4.95
N GLU A 56 8.74 3.54 4.20
CA GLU A 56 8.47 2.84 2.95
C GLU A 56 8.73 1.35 3.13
N LEU A 57 7.83 0.52 2.61
CA LEU A 57 8.01 -0.93 2.58
C LEU A 57 9.13 -1.30 1.62
N VAL A 58 9.96 -2.26 2.01
CA VAL A 58 10.85 -2.97 1.10
C VAL A 58 10.10 -4.18 0.56
N PHE A 59 9.67 -4.11 -0.70
CA PHE A 59 8.94 -5.17 -1.36
C PHE A 59 9.85 -6.33 -1.82
N PRO A 60 9.35 -7.56 -1.98
CA PRO A 60 7.96 -7.95 -1.79
C PRO A 60 7.55 -8.06 -0.31
N VAL A 61 6.25 -8.03 -0.01
CA VAL A 61 5.73 -8.36 1.32
C VAL A 61 4.62 -9.40 1.20
N THR A 62 4.40 -10.19 2.26
CA THR A 62 3.31 -11.16 2.29
C THR A 62 2.11 -10.58 3.04
N ILE A 63 0.93 -10.80 2.48
CA ILE A 63 -0.37 -10.47 3.06
C ILE A 63 -1.06 -11.77 3.43
N GLU A 64 -1.62 -11.85 4.63
CA GLU A 64 -2.52 -12.92 5.06
C GLU A 64 -3.97 -12.40 5.07
N PHE A 65 -4.86 -13.16 4.43
CA PHE A 65 -6.28 -12.87 4.36
C PHE A 65 -7.06 -13.56 5.50
N PRO A 66 -8.30 -13.12 5.80
CA PRO A 66 -9.14 -13.72 6.84
C PRO A 66 -9.41 -15.23 6.71
N ASP A 67 -9.31 -15.78 5.50
CA ASP A 67 -9.44 -17.21 5.23
C ASP A 67 -8.12 -18.00 5.42
N ALA A 68 -7.09 -17.34 5.99
CA ALA A 68 -5.73 -17.84 6.16
C ALA A 68 -4.98 -18.13 4.86
N THR A 69 -5.49 -17.70 3.70
CA THR A 69 -4.71 -17.68 2.47
C THR A 69 -3.70 -16.53 2.52
N THR A 70 -2.60 -16.69 1.81
CA THR A 70 -1.57 -15.65 1.71
C THR A 70 -1.29 -15.28 0.26
N ALA A 71 -0.84 -14.05 0.05
CA ALA A 71 -0.35 -13.57 -1.24
C ALA A 71 0.93 -12.74 -1.03
N GLU A 72 1.93 -12.97 -1.87
CA GLU A 72 3.10 -12.11 -1.97
C GLU A 72 2.79 -10.97 -2.95
N VAL A 73 3.13 -9.75 -2.56
CA VAL A 73 2.90 -8.56 -3.37
C VAL A 73 4.18 -7.74 -3.49
N ASP A 74 4.42 -7.15 -4.66
CA ASP A 74 5.68 -6.51 -5.02
C ASP A 74 5.63 -4.97 -5.04
N SER A 75 4.46 -4.39 -4.80
CA SER A 75 4.23 -2.95 -4.78
C SER A 75 2.93 -2.61 -4.04
N TYR A 76 2.72 -1.33 -3.70
CA TYR A 76 1.45 -0.89 -3.13
C TYR A 76 0.28 -1.03 -4.10
N GLU A 77 0.51 -0.86 -5.41
CA GLU A 77 -0.55 -1.04 -6.41
C GLU A 77 -0.89 -2.53 -6.56
N ASN A 78 0.11 -3.41 -6.69
CA ASN A 78 -0.13 -4.84 -6.70
C ASN A 78 -0.82 -5.32 -5.40
N MET A 79 -0.48 -4.74 -4.25
CA MET A 79 -1.20 -4.97 -3.00
C MET A 79 -2.67 -4.60 -3.09
N LYS A 80 -2.98 -3.40 -3.58
CA LYS A 80 -4.36 -2.92 -3.73
C LYS A 80 -5.16 -3.79 -4.70
N GLU A 81 -4.58 -4.17 -5.84
CA GLU A 81 -5.19 -5.06 -6.83
C GLU A 81 -5.43 -6.46 -6.25
N THR A 82 -4.47 -6.99 -5.49
CA THR A 82 -4.59 -8.30 -4.84
C THR A 82 -5.71 -8.31 -3.78
N ILE A 83 -5.84 -7.23 -2.98
CA ILE A 83 -6.94 -7.08 -2.02
C ILE A 83 -8.29 -6.98 -2.73
N ARG A 84 -8.36 -6.26 -3.86
CA ARG A 84 -9.58 -6.16 -4.68
C ARG A 84 -10.01 -7.52 -5.19
N ALA A 85 -9.10 -8.25 -5.84
CA ALA A 85 -9.37 -9.58 -6.38
C ALA A 85 -9.83 -10.55 -5.29
N TRP A 86 -9.24 -10.49 -4.09
CA TRP A 86 -9.68 -11.31 -2.96
C TRP A 86 -11.10 -10.94 -2.50
N LYS A 87 -11.43 -9.64 -2.38
CA LYS A 87 -12.78 -9.20 -1.96
C LYS A 87 -13.86 -9.55 -2.99
N GLU A 88 -13.56 -9.46 -4.28
CA GLU A 88 -14.47 -9.91 -5.36
C GLU A 88 -14.78 -11.41 -5.26
N ALA A 89 -13.82 -12.22 -4.84
CA ALA A 89 -14.01 -13.65 -4.61
C ALA A 89 -14.67 -13.99 -3.25
N ASN A 90 -14.68 -13.03 -2.31
CA ASN A 90 -15.12 -13.21 -0.92
C ASN A 90 -16.09 -12.10 -0.48
N VAL A 91 -17.14 -11.86 -1.28
CA VAL A 91 -18.04 -10.70 -1.14
C VAL A 91 -18.66 -10.53 0.24
N ASP A 92 -18.98 -11.63 0.93
CA ASP A 92 -19.62 -11.59 2.26
C ASP A 92 -18.62 -11.41 3.43
N ASN A 93 -17.31 -11.44 3.15
CA ASN A 93 -16.29 -11.34 4.19
C ASN A 93 -15.89 -9.88 4.43
N GLU A 94 -16.13 -9.39 5.65
CA GLU A 94 -15.84 -8.02 6.06
C GLU A 94 -14.55 -7.89 6.89
N ASP A 95 -13.92 -9.02 7.23
CA ASP A 95 -12.64 -9.01 7.92
C ASP A 95 -11.54 -8.54 6.96
N ARG A 96 -10.47 -7.97 7.53
CA ARG A 96 -9.40 -7.33 6.77
C ARG A 96 -8.11 -8.13 6.81
N PRO A 97 -7.35 -8.19 5.70
CA PRO A 97 -6.04 -8.81 5.67
C PRO A 97 -5.03 -8.07 6.54
N GLN A 98 -3.92 -8.74 6.84
CA GLN A 98 -2.80 -8.20 7.62
C GLN A 98 -1.47 -8.50 6.93
N LEU A 99 -0.44 -7.69 7.21
CA LEU A 99 0.92 -8.00 6.77
C LEU A 99 1.49 -9.15 7.63
N VAL A 100 2.14 -10.10 6.97
CA VAL A 100 2.87 -11.17 7.62
C VAL A 100 4.27 -10.68 7.97
N TYR A 101 4.66 -10.84 9.23
CA TYR A 101 6.00 -10.53 9.69
C TYR A 101 6.99 -11.67 9.40
N PRO A 102 8.29 -11.38 9.24
CA PRO A 102 8.91 -10.06 9.29
C PRO A 102 8.64 -9.21 8.06
N ILE A 103 8.64 -7.88 8.24
CA ILE A 103 8.64 -6.89 7.15
C ILE A 103 9.86 -5.99 7.26
N ASP A 104 10.39 -5.57 6.13
CA ASP A 104 11.49 -4.61 6.08
C ASP A 104 10.97 -3.23 5.67
N VAL A 105 11.47 -2.19 6.34
CA VAL A 105 11.08 -0.81 6.07
C VAL A 105 12.29 0.11 6.00
N ILE A 106 12.15 1.20 5.25
CA ILE A 106 13.09 2.30 5.20
C ILE A 106 12.42 3.52 5.84
N ASN A 107 13.10 4.18 6.77
CA ASN A 107 12.60 5.45 7.32
C ASN A 107 13.11 6.66 6.52
N GLU A 108 12.66 7.86 6.88
CA GLU A 108 13.06 9.10 6.21
C GLU A 108 14.58 9.37 6.29
N ASP A 109 15.22 8.71 7.24
CA ASP A 109 16.62 8.87 7.60
C ASP A 109 17.55 7.90 6.82
N GLY A 110 16.98 7.03 5.97
CA GLY A 110 17.72 6.03 5.21
C GLY A 110 18.15 4.82 6.03
N GLU A 111 17.62 4.66 7.25
CA GLU A 111 17.81 3.44 8.03
C GLU A 111 16.96 2.32 7.44
N VAL A 112 17.53 1.13 7.31
CA VAL A 112 16.80 -0.06 6.83
C VAL A 112 16.57 -1.00 8.00
N ILE A 113 15.30 -1.35 8.24
CA ILE A 113 14.85 -1.89 9.53
C ILE A 113 13.97 -3.13 9.29
N THR A 114 14.41 -4.27 9.81
CA THR A 114 13.57 -5.47 9.90
C THR A 114 12.70 -5.42 11.15
N VAL A 115 11.39 -5.37 10.93
CA VAL A 115 10.36 -5.45 11.96
C VAL A 115 9.86 -6.88 12.04
N THR A 116 10.09 -7.57 13.15
CA THR A 116 9.78 -9.02 13.28
C THR A 116 8.43 -9.29 13.89
N ASP A 117 7.82 -8.30 14.53
CA ASP A 117 6.47 -8.43 15.09
C ASP A 117 5.79 -7.07 15.31
N LYS A 118 4.54 -7.13 15.75
CA LYS A 118 3.72 -5.96 16.04
C LYS A 118 4.25 -5.09 17.18
N THR A 119 4.94 -5.67 18.16
CA THR A 119 5.52 -4.93 19.30
C THR A 119 6.65 -4.04 18.79
N GLU A 120 7.55 -4.60 17.98
CA GLU A 120 8.62 -3.81 17.35
C GLU A 120 8.05 -2.71 16.45
N LEU A 121 6.99 -2.99 15.68
CA LEU A 121 6.33 -1.95 14.87
C LEU A 121 5.81 -0.80 15.75
N ILE A 122 5.19 -1.12 16.89
CA ILE A 122 4.66 -0.10 17.81
C ILE A 122 5.80 0.76 18.36
N GLU A 123 6.95 0.16 18.69
CA GLU A 123 8.13 0.88 19.17
C GLU A 123 8.72 1.76 18.07
N LEU A 124 8.93 1.21 16.88
CA LEU A 124 9.43 1.95 15.71
C LEU A 124 8.53 3.14 15.37
N LYS A 125 7.20 2.96 15.43
CA LYS A 125 6.24 4.06 15.21
C LYS A 125 6.32 5.19 16.23
N ARG A 126 6.91 4.99 17.41
CA ARG A 126 7.13 6.08 18.39
C ARG A 126 8.28 6.99 17.98
N GLU A 127 9.19 6.50 17.15
CA GLU A 127 10.32 7.27 16.61
C GLU A 127 9.90 8.14 15.43
N CYS A 128 8.76 7.80 14.80
CA CYS A 128 8.16 8.56 13.72
C CYS A 128 7.95 10.03 14.11
N ARG A 129 8.48 10.98 13.32
CA ARG A 129 8.44 12.41 13.68
C ARG A 129 7.00 12.92 13.77
N LYS A 130 6.78 13.95 14.60
CA LYS A 130 5.48 14.62 14.76
C LYS A 130 4.87 15.10 13.43
N GLU A 131 5.72 15.42 12.46
CA GLU A 131 5.34 15.82 11.11
C GLU A 131 4.55 14.74 10.38
N PHE A 132 4.84 13.47 10.64
CA PHE A 132 4.09 12.31 10.14
C PHE A 132 2.97 11.88 11.09
N MET A 133 3.07 12.18 12.39
CA MET A 133 2.01 11.88 13.37
C MET A 133 0.76 12.74 13.21
N ASN A 134 0.87 13.89 12.53
CA ASN A 134 -0.28 14.63 12.03
C ASN A 134 -0.77 14.03 10.72
N GLY A 135 -0.88 12.69 10.70
CA GLY A 135 -1.37 11.92 9.57
C GLY A 135 -2.68 12.48 9.04
N PRO A 136 -3.08 12.08 7.83
CA PRO A 136 -4.13 12.71 7.04
C PRO A 136 -5.36 13.06 7.89
N ARG A 137 -5.47 14.35 8.26
CA ARG A 137 -6.58 14.85 9.09
C ARG A 137 -7.89 14.90 8.33
N ASP A 138 -7.83 14.74 7.02
CA ASP A 138 -8.98 14.75 6.12
C ASP A 138 -9.26 13.39 5.50
N HIS A 139 -10.55 13.10 5.34
CA HIS A 139 -11.06 11.98 4.55
C HIS A 139 -10.72 12.09 3.04
N HIS A 140 -9.89 13.05 2.64
CA HIS A 140 -9.45 13.31 1.26
C HIS A 140 -8.17 12.55 0.87
N HIS A 141 -7.59 11.75 1.77
CA HIS A 141 -6.42 10.90 1.47
C HIS A 141 -6.79 9.48 1.02
N ARG A 142 -8.09 9.23 0.75
CA ARG A 142 -8.57 8.05 0.02
C ARG A 142 -7.94 8.08 -1.39
N GLY A 143 -6.83 7.35 -1.58
CA GLY A 143 -6.07 7.33 -2.84
C GLY A 143 -4.56 7.59 -2.72
N LYS A 144 -4.04 7.88 -1.52
CA LYS A 144 -2.59 8.01 -1.28
C LYS A 144 -1.92 6.69 -0.81
N PHE A 145 -2.54 5.54 -1.08
CA PHE A 145 -1.92 4.21 -0.84
C PHE A 145 -0.88 3.90 -1.93
N LYS A 146 0.22 4.63 -1.89
CA LYS A 146 1.28 4.58 -2.90
C LYS A 146 2.64 4.72 -2.22
N ALA A 147 3.67 4.16 -2.84
CA ALA A 147 5.04 4.47 -2.48
C ALA A 147 5.33 5.96 -2.75
N CYS A 148 6.26 6.53 -2.01
CA CYS A 148 6.93 7.75 -2.46
C CYS A 148 7.90 7.49 -3.59
N PHE A 149 8.69 6.45 -3.43
CA PHE A 149 9.70 6.04 -4.37
C PHE A 149 10.08 4.59 -4.10
N ASP A 150 10.64 3.94 -5.11
CA ASP A 150 11.27 2.64 -5.02
C ASP A 150 12.79 2.79 -5.05
N LEU A 151 13.51 1.88 -4.39
CA LEU A 151 14.97 1.84 -4.45
C LEU A 151 15.42 1.22 -5.78
N VAL A 152 16.38 1.85 -6.45
CA VAL A 152 17.03 1.29 -7.63
C VAL A 152 18.30 0.57 -7.19
N TYR A 153 18.41 -0.69 -7.59
CA TYR A 153 19.58 -1.53 -7.31
C TYR A 153 20.59 -1.49 -8.48
N PRO A 154 21.89 -1.71 -8.23
CA PRO A 154 22.49 -2.06 -6.94
C PRO A 154 22.64 -0.85 -6.00
N LEU A 155 22.66 -1.11 -4.70
CA LEU A 155 22.94 -0.12 -3.66
C LEU A 155 23.83 -0.72 -2.57
N SER A 156 24.39 0.14 -1.72
CA SER A 156 25.26 -0.29 -0.61
C SER A 156 24.60 -0.02 0.74
N ILE A 157 24.78 -0.95 1.67
CA ILE A 157 24.30 -0.89 3.05
C ILE A 157 25.49 -0.87 3.99
N ALA A 158 25.57 0.15 4.84
CA ALA A 158 26.49 0.19 5.95
C ALA A 158 25.88 -0.55 7.13
N LEU A 159 26.55 -1.61 7.58
CA LEU A 159 26.21 -2.31 8.81
C LEU A 159 26.84 -1.58 10.01
N PRO A 160 26.21 -1.64 11.20
CA PRO A 160 26.74 -1.00 12.40
C PRO A 160 28.13 -1.46 12.86
N ASP A 161 28.58 -2.64 12.44
CA ASP A 161 29.95 -3.12 12.71
C ASP A 161 31.03 -2.41 11.87
N GLY A 162 30.64 -1.47 11.01
CA GLY A 162 31.51 -0.69 10.13
C GLY A 162 31.78 -1.37 8.79
N THR A 163 31.14 -2.50 8.50
CA THR A 163 31.20 -3.13 7.18
C THR A 163 30.20 -2.50 6.21
N GLU A 164 30.53 -2.51 4.93
CA GLU A 164 29.63 -2.09 3.86
C GLU A 164 29.39 -3.27 2.92
N VAL A 165 28.12 -3.52 2.61
CA VAL A 165 27.67 -4.63 1.75
C VAL A 165 26.97 -4.05 0.53
N VAL A 166 27.43 -4.42 -0.67
CA VAL A 166 26.71 -4.12 -1.91
C VAL A 166 25.64 -5.18 -2.10
N VAL A 167 24.40 -4.75 -2.33
CA VAL A 167 23.26 -5.62 -2.64
C VAL A 167 22.76 -5.32 -4.04
N ASN A 168 22.65 -6.36 -4.86
CA ASN A 168 22.32 -6.27 -6.29
C ASN A 168 20.81 -6.31 -6.57
N ASP A 169 20.04 -6.76 -5.60
CA ASP A 169 18.60 -6.84 -5.63
C ASP A 169 18.03 -6.83 -4.22
N VAL A 170 16.71 -6.91 -4.14
CA VAL A 170 16.01 -6.87 -2.86
C VAL A 170 16.16 -8.16 -2.04
N ASP A 171 16.39 -9.30 -2.68
CA ASP A 171 16.58 -10.57 -1.97
C ASP A 171 17.93 -10.57 -1.24
N GLU A 172 18.97 -10.02 -1.87
CA GLU A 172 20.27 -9.77 -1.23
C GLU A 172 20.15 -8.76 -0.08
N LEU A 173 19.35 -7.70 -0.25
CA LEU A 173 19.08 -6.74 0.83
C LEU A 173 18.43 -7.43 2.03
N LYS A 174 17.31 -8.13 1.83
CA LYS A 174 16.59 -8.83 2.91
C LYS A 174 17.46 -9.85 3.62
N THR A 175 18.23 -10.63 2.85
CA THR A 175 19.15 -11.62 3.40
C THR A 175 20.19 -10.94 4.28
N THR A 176 20.80 -9.85 3.80
CA THR A 176 21.78 -9.06 4.56
C THR A 176 21.20 -8.53 5.88
N LEU A 177 19.99 -7.99 5.87
CA LEU A 177 19.34 -7.44 7.06
C LEU A 177 18.95 -8.53 8.07
N ARG A 178 18.38 -9.63 7.59
CA ARG A 178 18.02 -10.78 8.44
C ARG A 178 19.27 -11.36 9.11
N ASP A 179 20.31 -11.62 8.34
CA ASP A 179 21.56 -12.17 8.85
C ASP A 179 22.20 -11.23 9.88
N TYR A 180 22.16 -9.92 9.65
CA TYR A 180 22.61 -8.94 10.63
C TYR A 180 21.79 -9.01 11.94
N LYS A 181 20.46 -9.04 11.86
CA LYS A 181 19.58 -9.07 13.04
C LYS A 181 19.74 -10.37 13.84
N GLU A 182 19.84 -11.52 13.17
CA GLU A 182 20.06 -12.82 13.81
C GLU A 182 21.40 -12.91 14.53
N ASN A 183 22.46 -12.33 13.93
CA ASN A 183 23.79 -12.30 14.54
C ASN A 183 23.94 -11.23 15.64
N ASN A 184 22.99 -10.28 15.75
CA ASN A 184 23.04 -9.16 16.68
C ASN A 184 21.72 -8.96 17.46
N PRO A 185 21.21 -9.97 18.20
CA PRO A 185 19.85 -10.00 18.78
C PRO A 185 19.58 -8.98 19.92
N GLY A 186 20.54 -8.09 20.23
CA GLY A 186 20.39 -7.01 21.20
C GLY A 186 20.93 -5.66 20.71
N SER A 187 21.31 -5.56 19.44
CA SER A 187 21.78 -4.30 18.86
C SER A 187 20.61 -3.32 18.73
N THR A 188 20.80 -2.10 19.20
CA THR A 188 19.93 -0.96 18.91
C THR A 188 20.38 -0.17 17.68
N GLU A 189 21.59 -0.44 17.18
CA GLU A 189 22.13 0.19 15.98
C GLU A 189 21.57 -0.52 14.73
N ARG A 190 21.30 0.28 13.68
CA ARG A 190 20.57 -0.14 12.48
C ARG A 190 21.41 0.03 11.21
N PRO A 191 21.32 -0.90 10.25
CA PRO A 191 21.87 -0.70 8.91
C PRO A 191 21.39 0.59 8.25
N GLN A 192 22.25 1.21 7.44
CA GLN A 192 21.98 2.48 6.76
C GLN A 192 22.27 2.37 5.27
N LEU A 193 21.50 3.09 4.45
CA LEU A 193 21.85 3.30 3.04
C LEU A 193 23.17 4.09 2.93
N VAL A 194 24.07 3.61 2.07
CA VAL A 194 25.29 4.32 1.70
C VAL A 194 25.01 5.16 0.46
N TYR A 195 25.23 6.46 0.58
CA TYR A 195 25.01 7.41 -0.51
C TYR A 195 26.22 7.51 -1.45
N PRO A 196 26.02 7.79 -2.74
CA PRO A 196 24.74 8.08 -3.39
C PRO A 196 23.89 6.82 -3.67
N ILE A 197 22.57 6.99 -3.65
CA ILE A 197 21.60 5.98 -4.11
C ILE A 197 20.77 6.55 -5.27
N GLU A 198 20.12 5.68 -6.04
CA GLU A 198 19.10 6.08 -7.01
C GLU A 198 17.72 5.64 -6.52
N ILE A 199 16.75 6.54 -6.63
CA ILE A 199 15.33 6.26 -6.35
C ILE A 199 14.52 6.44 -7.62
N GLN A 200 13.42 5.69 -7.75
CA GLN A 200 12.46 5.81 -8.86
C GLN A 200 11.10 6.27 -8.32
N PHE A 201 10.50 7.26 -8.96
CA PHE A 201 9.14 7.73 -8.67
C PHE A 201 8.09 6.95 -9.46
N GLU A 202 6.81 7.10 -9.08
CA GLU A 202 5.68 6.42 -9.73
C GLU A 202 5.58 6.69 -11.25
N ASP A 203 6.01 7.86 -11.71
CA ASP A 203 6.01 8.21 -13.14
C ASP A 203 7.18 7.59 -13.92
N GLY A 204 8.01 6.77 -13.27
CA GLY A 204 9.17 6.10 -13.81
C GLY A 204 10.43 6.97 -13.86
N THR A 205 10.36 8.24 -13.46
CA THR A 205 11.54 9.10 -13.39
C THR A 205 12.46 8.67 -12.25
N THR A 206 13.76 8.81 -12.44
CA THR A 206 14.76 8.51 -11.41
C THR A 206 15.44 9.77 -10.90
N GLN A 207 15.85 9.72 -9.64
CA GLN A 207 16.62 10.79 -8.98
C GLN A 207 17.79 10.18 -8.21
N THR A 208 18.98 10.74 -8.42
CA THR A 208 20.13 10.46 -7.56
C THR A 208 19.98 11.23 -6.25
N ILE A 209 20.10 10.51 -5.14
CA ILE A 209 20.08 11.04 -3.78
C ILE A 209 21.50 10.93 -3.24
N ASN A 210 22.12 12.07 -2.95
CA ASN A 210 23.53 12.14 -2.54
C ASN A 210 23.71 12.19 -1.02
N SER A 211 22.62 12.31 -0.26
CA SER A 211 22.67 12.42 1.19
C SER A 211 21.35 12.03 1.84
N LYS A 212 21.44 11.80 3.16
CA LYS A 212 20.28 11.60 4.03
C LYS A 212 19.32 12.80 3.99
N GLU A 213 19.85 14.01 3.91
CA GLU A 213 19.06 15.23 3.79
C GLU A 213 18.28 15.29 2.47
N GLU A 214 18.88 14.86 1.36
CA GLU A 214 18.18 14.77 0.07
C GLU A 214 17.08 13.69 0.10
N LEU A 215 17.31 12.55 0.75
CA LEU A 215 16.29 11.51 0.90
C LEU A 215 15.09 12.02 1.70
N ARG A 216 15.35 12.74 2.81
CA ARG A 216 14.31 13.36 3.63
C ARG A 216 13.49 14.37 2.83
N GLU A 217 14.13 15.21 2.01
CA GLU A 217 13.39 16.18 1.20
C GLU A 217 12.55 15.49 0.14
N ALA A 218 13.08 14.47 -0.56
CA ALA A 218 12.31 13.67 -1.51
C ALA A 218 11.07 13.02 -0.85
N LYS A 219 11.23 12.48 0.36
CA LYS A 219 10.12 11.91 1.16
C LYS A 219 9.09 12.97 1.57
N LYS A 220 9.55 14.17 1.89
CA LYS A 220 8.70 15.30 2.29
C LYS A 220 7.92 15.87 1.11
N GLU A 221 8.56 16.09 -0.03
CA GLU A 221 7.93 16.61 -1.26
C GLU A 221 6.85 15.65 -1.78
N CYS A 222 7.12 14.35 -1.75
CA CYS A 222 6.15 13.32 -2.13
C CYS A 222 4.83 13.35 -1.31
N ARG A 223 4.90 13.83 -0.06
CA ARG A 223 3.75 13.84 0.86
C ARG A 223 2.73 14.93 0.52
N GLU A 224 3.23 16.10 0.10
CA GLU A 224 2.43 17.30 -0.23
C GLU A 224 1.55 17.03 -1.45
#